data_AF-A0A925W8N5-F1
#
_entry.id   AF-A0A925W8N5-F1
#
_cell.length_a   1.000
_cell.length_b   1.000
_cell.length_c   1.000
_cell.angle_alpha   90.00
_cell.angle_beta   90.00
_cell.angle_gamma   90.00
#
_symmetry.space_group_name_H-M   'P 1'
#
loop_
_entity.id
_entity.type
_entity.pdbx_description
1 polymer ?
#
loop_
_entity_poly.entity_id
_entity_poly.type
_entity_poly.pdbx_seq_one_letter_code
_entity_poly.pdbx_strand_id
1 'polypeptide(L)'
;VWLFSSGPVGDPPQPVDDLAEVTELAASIGARGHRVFAGRLDRADLSFTERLTVRVVHAEPGDFRDHAAIRSWAVEVAAGLAVVPG
;
A
#
# COMPACT_ATOMS: atom_id res chain seq x y z
N VAL A 1 9.18 -5.18 -13.71
CA VAL A 1 8.59 -5.55 -12.40
C VAL A 1 7.50 -4.54 -12.02
N TRP A 2 6.59 -4.84 -11.09
CA TRP A 2 5.61 -3.88 -10.53
C TRP A 2 5.82 -3.78 -9.02
N LEU A 3 5.63 -2.59 -8.45
CA LEU A 3 5.80 -2.34 -7.02
C LEU A 3 4.49 -1.82 -6.41
N PHE A 4 4.20 -2.23 -5.18
CA PHE A 4 3.13 -1.61 -4.39
C PHE A 4 3.53 -1.50 -2.92
N SER A 5 2.94 -0.55 -2.19
CA SER A 5 3.08 -0.41 -0.75
C SER A 5 1.72 -0.47 -0.05
N SER A 6 1.71 -1.05 1.15
CA SER A 6 0.63 -0.81 2.11
C SER A 6 0.86 0.55 2.75
N GLY A 7 0.01 1.49 2.38
CA GLY A 7 -0.02 2.86 2.84
C GLY A 7 -0.80 3.03 4.15
N PRO A 8 -1.15 4.29 4.46
CA PRO A 8 -1.65 4.70 5.76
C PRO A 8 -3.07 4.12 6.01
N VAL A 9 -3.43 4.08 7.29
CA VAL A 9 -4.77 3.72 7.77
C VAL A 9 -5.50 4.98 8.23
N GLY A 10 -6.83 4.97 8.21
CA GLY A 10 -7.68 6.10 8.57
C GLY A 10 -8.38 6.76 7.37
N ASP A 11 -9.42 7.55 7.68
CA ASP A 11 -10.14 8.40 6.74
C ASP A 11 -10.36 9.79 7.38
N PRO A 12 -9.71 10.87 6.88
CA PRO A 12 -8.78 10.87 5.76
C PRO A 12 -7.47 10.12 6.08
N PRO A 13 -6.78 9.54 5.07
CA PRO A 13 -5.51 8.87 5.29
C PRO A 13 -4.47 9.83 5.86
N GLN A 14 -3.69 9.36 6.84
CA GLN A 14 -2.53 10.14 7.29
C GLN A 14 -1.55 10.35 6.12
N PRO A 15 -0.86 11.50 6.06
CA PRO A 15 0.16 11.73 5.05
C PRO A 15 1.21 10.61 5.06
N VAL A 16 1.61 10.16 3.88
CA VAL A 16 2.75 9.25 3.76
C VAL A 16 3.99 10.11 3.74
N ASP A 17 4.82 10.00 4.78
CA ASP A 17 6.12 10.64 4.80
C ASP A 17 7.05 10.01 3.74
N ASP A 18 7.81 10.89 3.09
CA ASP A 18 8.92 10.63 2.18
C ASP A 18 8.82 9.37 1.29
N LEU A 19 8.21 9.53 0.12
CA LEU A 19 8.20 8.51 -0.94
C LEU A 19 9.48 8.52 -1.81
N ALA A 20 10.49 9.35 -1.50
CA ALA A 20 11.69 9.47 -2.33
C ALA A 20 12.48 8.17 -2.35
N GLU A 21 12.71 7.54 -1.20
CA GLU A 21 13.42 6.25 -1.12
C GLU A 21 12.72 5.15 -1.93
N VAL A 22 11.39 5.09 -1.86
CA VAL A 22 10.61 4.11 -2.63
C VAL A 22 10.65 4.40 -4.13
N THR A 23 10.69 5.68 -4.50
CA THR A 23 10.83 6.12 -5.90
C THR A 23 12.21 5.76 -6.46
N GLU A 24 13.27 5.99 -5.69
CA GLU A 24 14.64 5.60 -6.05
C GLU A 24 14.78 4.09 -6.17
N LEU A 25 14.23 3.33 -5.23
CA LEU A 25 14.17 1.88 -5.30
C LEU A 25 13.44 1.41 -6.56
N ALA A 26 12.24 1.95 -6.82
CA ALA A 26 11.45 1.63 -8.01
C ALA A 26 12.23 1.88 -9.30
N ALA A 27 12.97 2.99 -9.38
CA ALA A 27 13.82 3.31 -10.52
C ALA A 27 14.98 2.31 -10.66
N SER A 28 15.68 1.99 -9.57
CA SER A 28 16.85 1.08 -9.59
C SER A 28 16.51 -0.35 -10.06
N ILE A 29 15.29 -0.82 -9.79
CA ILE A 29 14.83 -2.16 -10.20
C ILE A 29 14.06 -2.15 -11.54
N GLY A 30 13.94 -1.00 -12.19
CA GLY A 30 13.16 -0.85 -13.42
C GLY A 30 11.67 -1.20 -13.23
N ALA A 31 11.07 -0.73 -12.14
CA ALA A 31 9.65 -0.92 -11.90
C ALA A 31 8.82 -0.15 -12.95
N ARG A 32 7.77 -0.80 -13.47
CA ARG A 32 6.81 -0.19 -14.40
C ARG A 32 5.94 0.88 -13.73
N GLY A 33 5.93 0.90 -12.40
CA GLY A 33 5.21 1.85 -11.58
C GLY A 33 5.14 1.38 -10.14
N HIS A 34 4.81 2.31 -9.25
CA HIS A 34 4.56 2.08 -7.83
C HIS A 34 3.14 2.54 -7.47
N ARG A 35 2.38 1.67 -6.79
CA ARG A 35 1.01 1.98 -6.33
C ARG A 35 0.96 1.89 -4.81
N VAL A 36 0.44 2.91 -4.14
CA VAL A 36 0.18 2.86 -2.70
C VAL A 36 -1.30 2.59 -2.48
N PHE A 37 -1.64 1.56 -1.71
CA PHE A 37 -3.00 1.25 -1.30
C PHE A 37 -3.18 1.55 0.18
N ALA A 38 -4.33 2.04 0.61
CA ALA A 38 -4.60 2.21 2.05
C ALA A 38 -4.47 0.87 2.81
N GLY A 39 -4.15 0.94 4.10
CA GLY A 39 -3.94 -0.25 4.94
C GLY A 39 -5.22 -0.79 5.59
N ARG A 40 -5.06 -1.89 6.34
CA ARG A 40 -6.05 -2.37 7.31
C ARG A 40 -5.44 -2.33 8.71
N LEU A 41 -6.17 -1.78 9.67
CA LEU A 41 -5.80 -1.79 11.08
C LEU A 41 -6.75 -2.71 11.86
N ASP A 42 -6.22 -3.82 12.36
CA ASP A 42 -6.92 -4.74 13.25
C ASP A 42 -6.15 -4.89 14.55
N ARG A 43 -6.78 -4.50 15.67
CA ARG A 43 -6.15 -4.51 16.99
C ARG A 43 -5.81 -5.91 17.48
N ALA A 44 -6.49 -6.94 16.97
CA ALA A 44 -6.21 -8.33 17.31
C ALA A 44 -4.85 -8.79 16.75
N ASP A 45 -4.48 -8.26 15.58
CA ASP A 45 -3.26 -8.65 14.85
C ASP A 45 -1.99 -7.93 15.33
N LEU A 46 -2.14 -6.90 16.18
CA LEU A 46 -1.02 -6.10 16.66
C LEU A 46 -0.26 -6.79 17.80
N SER A 47 1.03 -6.50 17.92
CA SER A 47 1.84 -6.72 19.12
C SER A 47 1.48 -5.71 20.22
N PHE A 48 1.98 -5.91 21.44
CA PHE A 48 1.75 -4.97 22.54
C PHE A 48 2.27 -3.55 22.23
N THR A 49 3.46 -3.45 21.65
CA THR A 49 4.08 -2.17 21.29
C THR A 49 3.28 -1.45 20.19
N GLU A 50 2.84 -2.17 19.15
CA GLU A 50 2.03 -1.58 18.08
C GLU A 50 0.66 -1.11 18.60
N ARG A 51 0.05 -1.85 19.54
CA ARG A 51 -1.19 -1.40 20.22
C ARG A 51 -1.00 -0.09 20.97
N LEU A 52 0.16 0.14 21.58
CA LEU A 52 0.47 1.40 22.25
C LEU A 52 0.61 2.54 21.24
N THR A 53 1.36 2.33 20.14
CA THR A 53 1.50 3.33 19.08
C THR A 53 0.15 3.73 18.50
N VAL A 54 -0.69 2.75 18.15
CA VAL A 54 -2.06 2.98 17.63
C VAL A 54 -2.93 3.78 18.59
N ARG A 55 -2.79 3.54 19.90
CA ARG A 55 -3.50 4.32 20.93
C ARG A 55 -3.00 5.76 21.01
N VAL A 56 -1.68 5.98 20.91
CA VAL A 56 -1.06 7.32 20.96
C VAL A 56 -1.49 8.17 19.77
N VAL A 57 -1.53 7.60 18.57
CA VAL A 57 -1.95 8.32 17.35
C VAL A 57 -3.46 8.31 17.14
N HIS A 58 -4.23 7.76 18.09
CA HIS A 58 -5.69 7.64 18.02
C HIS A 58 -6.22 7.02 16.71
N ALA A 59 -5.48 6.07 16.13
CA ALA A 59 -5.90 5.43 14.88
C ALA A 59 -7.12 4.52 15.10
N GLU A 60 -8.15 4.73 14.28
CA GLU A 60 -9.37 3.91 14.29
C GLU A 60 -9.13 2.58 13.58
N PRO A 61 -9.52 1.44 14.20
CA PRO A 61 -9.50 0.16 13.52
C PRO A 61 -10.43 0.18 12.31
N GLY A 62 -10.02 -0.50 11.24
CA GLY A 62 -10.80 -0.53 10.01
C GLY A 62 -10.03 -1.12 8.85
N ASP A 63 -10.76 -1.54 7.82
CA ASP A 63 -10.20 -1.84 6.51
C ASP A 63 -10.46 -0.64 5.59
N PHE A 64 -9.39 0.11 5.29
CA PHE A 64 -9.47 1.32 4.46
C PHE A 64 -9.15 1.04 2.99
N ARG A 65 -8.86 -0.22 2.64
CA ARG A 65 -8.54 -0.62 1.27
C ARG A 65 -9.75 -0.44 0.35
N ASP A 66 -9.52 0.26 -0.76
CA ASP A 66 -10.42 0.19 -1.90
C ASP A 66 -10.17 -1.11 -2.69
N HIS A 67 -10.97 -2.13 -2.36
CA HIS A 67 -10.91 -3.43 -3.02
C HIS A 67 -11.24 -3.37 -4.51
N ALA A 68 -12.01 -2.39 -4.96
CA ALA A 68 -12.29 -2.20 -6.39
C ALA A 68 -11.04 -1.64 -7.11
N ALA A 69 -10.37 -0.65 -6.52
CA ALA A 69 -9.11 -0.12 -7.05
C ALA A 69 -8.00 -1.19 -7.07
N ILE A 70 -7.90 -2.01 -6.03
CA ILE A 70 -6.94 -3.14 -5.99
C ILE A 70 -7.22 -4.14 -7.12
N ARG A 71 -8.49 -4.52 -7.33
CA ARG A 71 -8.86 -5.42 -8.43
C ARG A 71 -8.56 -4.81 -9.80
N SER A 72 -8.86 -3.52 -9.99
CA SER A 72 -8.54 -2.82 -11.25
C SER A 72 -7.05 -2.84 -11.54
N TRP A 73 -6.21 -2.53 -10.54
CA TRP A 73 -4.76 -2.57 -10.69
C TRP A 73 -4.24 -3.99 -10.99
N ALA A 74 -4.81 -5.02 -10.37
CA ALA A 74 -4.46 -6.40 -10.69
C ALA A 74 -4.77 -6.75 -12.16
N VAL A 75 -5.89 -6.25 -12.71
CA VAL A 75 -6.23 -6.39 -14.13
C VAL A 75 -5.23 -5.65 -15.02
N GLU A 76 -4.79 -4.45 -14.64
CA GLU A 76 -3.74 -3.70 -15.36
C GLU A 76 -2.42 -4.49 -15.42
N VAL A 77 -2.01 -5.10 -14.30
CA VAL A 77 -0.81 -5.95 -14.24
C VAL A 77 -0.97 -7.18 -15.16
N ALA A 78 -2.11 -7.87 -15.09
CA ALA A 78 -2.39 -9.04 -15.93
C ALA A 78 -2.37 -8.69 -17.43
N ALA A 79 -2.98 -7.56 -17.82
CA ALA A 79 -2.94 -7.07 -19.19
C ALA A 79 -1.51 -6.75 -19.63
N GLY A 80 -0.70 -6.12 -18.77
CA GLY A 80 0.71 -5.84 -19.06
C GLY A 80 1.60 -7.09 -19.16
N LEU A 81 1.18 -8.20 -18.57
CA LEU A 81 1.83 -9.52 -18.70
C LEU A 81 1.37 -10.29 -19.94
N ALA A 82 0.15 -10.05 -20.44
CA ALA A 82 -0.36 -10.71 -21.64
C ALA A 82 0.33 -10.22 -22.92
N VAL A 83 0.93 -9.02 -22.90
CA VAL A 83 1.69 -8.44 -24.02
C VAL A 83 3.15 -8.92 -24.01
N VAL A 84 3.38 -10.22 -23.94
CA VAL A 84 4.71 -10.80 -24.21
C VAL A 84 4.71 -11.26 -25.67
N PRO A 85 5.34 -10.52 -26.61
CA PRO A 85 5.79 -11.14 -27.85
C PRO A 85 6.86 -12.17 -27.47
N GLY A 86 6.71 -13.40 -27.97
CA GLY A 86 7.74 -14.42 -27.90
C GLY A 86 9.01 -14.03 -28.66
#